data_AF-A0A538G9S7-F1
#
_entry.id   AF-A0A538G9S7-F1
#
_cell.length_a   1.000
_cell.length_b   1.000
_cell.length_c   1.000
_cell.angle_alpha   90.00
_cell.angle_beta   90.00
_cell.angle_gamma   90.00
#
_symmetry.space_group_name_H-M   'P 1'
#
loop_
_entity.id
_entity.type
_entity.pdbx_description
1 polymer ?
#
loop_
_entity_poly.entity_id
_entity_poly.type
_entity_poly.pdbx_seq_one_letter_code
_entity_poly.pdbx_strand_id
1 'polypeptide(L)'
;MEPPRFANRSELECAKILDYYGVRWDYEPQSFVLERDDDGKVVSAFTPDFYLPEQNLFIEVTVMKQSLVTRKNRKIRELRRLYPHVRVKLFYRRDIERLAQRYRLRLAS
;
A
#
# COMPACT_ATOMS: atom_id res chain seq x y z
N MET A 1 12.98 -15.31 -9.55
CA MET A 1 12.81 -13.86 -9.34
C MET A 1 13.63 -13.48 -8.13
N GLU A 2 14.43 -12.43 -8.23
CA GLU A 2 15.09 -11.86 -7.06
C GLU A 2 14.03 -11.25 -6.11
N PRO A 3 14.21 -11.36 -4.79
CA PRO A 3 13.30 -10.72 -3.85
C PRO A 3 13.35 -9.19 -4.02
N PRO A 4 12.21 -8.49 -3.90
CA PRO A 4 12.17 -7.04 -4.06
C PRO A 4 13.05 -6.33 -3.04
N ARG A 5 13.69 -5.24 -3.47
CA ARG A 5 14.49 -4.39 -2.58
C ARG A 5 13.59 -3.36 -1.91
N PHE A 6 13.16 -3.65 -0.69
CA PHE A 6 12.31 -2.76 0.11
C PHE A 6 12.99 -1.41 0.41
N ALA A 7 12.23 -0.33 0.37
CA ALA A 7 12.73 1.03 0.61
C ALA A 7 13.04 1.27 2.10
N ASN A 8 12.37 0.55 3.01
CA ASN A 8 12.67 0.60 4.44
C ASN A 8 12.35 -0.72 5.15
N ARG A 9 12.79 -0.81 6.41
CA ARG A 9 12.58 -1.99 7.25
C ARG A 9 11.10 -2.31 7.49
N SER A 10 10.21 -1.32 7.52
CA SER A 10 8.79 -1.56 7.81
C SER A 10 8.05 -2.23 6.67
N GLU A 11 8.43 -1.93 5.42
CA GLU A 11 7.94 -2.66 4.25
C GLU A 11 8.42 -4.12 4.25
N LEU A 12 9.71 -4.37 4.52
CA LEU A 12 10.24 -5.73 4.63
C LEU A 12 9.49 -6.55 5.70
N GLU A 13 9.25 -5.95 6.86
CA GLU A 13 8.51 -6.61 7.94
C GLU A 13 7.03 -6.85 7.57
N CYS A 14 6.42 -5.94 6.81
CA CYS A 14 5.07 -6.13 6.26
C CYS A 14 5.03 -7.32 5.29
N ALA A 15 5.97 -7.40 4.34
CA ALA A 15 6.08 -8.51 3.41
C ALA A 15 6.19 -9.86 4.13
N LYS A 16 7.08 -9.95 5.14
CA LYS A 16 7.22 -11.16 5.98
C LYS A 16 5.93 -11.56 6.68
N ILE A 17 5.15 -10.59 7.18
CA ILE A 17 3.85 -10.89 7.81
C ILE A 17 2.87 -11.43 6.78
N LEU A 18 2.77 -10.81 5.60
CA LEU A 18 1.91 -11.29 4.53
C LEU A 18 2.29 -12.71 4.09
N ASP A 19 3.59 -12.97 3.91
CA ASP A 19 4.14 -14.30 3.60
C ASP A 19 3.80 -15.33 4.67
N TYR A 20 4.00 -14.99 5.95
CA TYR A 20 3.72 -15.89 7.08
C TYR A 20 2.25 -16.34 7.13
N TYR A 21 1.33 -15.46 6.73
CA TYR A 21 -0.10 -15.76 6.67
C TYR A 21 -0.55 -16.29 5.29
N GLY A 22 0.35 -16.43 4.32
CA GLY A 22 0.04 -16.95 2.98
C GLY A 22 -0.78 -15.98 2.12
N VAL A 23 -0.75 -14.68 2.42
CA VAL A 23 -1.46 -13.67 1.63
C VAL A 23 -0.60 -13.33 0.42
N ARG A 24 -1.12 -13.48 -0.80
CA ARG A 24 -0.41 -13.05 -2.02
C ARG A 24 -0.30 -11.53 -2.08
N TRP A 25 0.86 -11.04 -2.50
CA TRP A 25 1.13 -9.61 -2.64
C TRP A 25 2.11 -9.32 -3.78
N ASP A 26 2.00 -8.12 -4.34
CA ASP A 26 2.96 -7.52 -5.27
C ASP A 26 3.53 -6.23 -4.65
N TYR A 27 4.84 -5.98 -4.81
CA TYR A 27 5.52 -4.79 -4.28
C TYR A 27 5.56 -3.67 -5.32
N GLU A 28 5.11 -2.46 -4.91
CA GLU A 28 5.03 -1.25 -5.74
C GLU A 28 4.55 -1.47 -7.20
N PRO A 29 3.48 -2.26 -7.45
CA PRO A 29 3.16 -2.71 -8.81
C PRO A 29 2.61 -1.60 -9.71
N GLN A 30 2.15 -0.48 -9.13
CA GLN A 30 1.53 0.60 -9.88
C GLN A 30 1.76 1.96 -9.23
N SER A 31 2.18 2.92 -10.07
CA SER A 31 2.26 4.34 -9.73
C SER A 31 1.05 5.08 -10.30
N PHE A 32 0.44 5.96 -9.49
CA PHE A 32 -0.69 6.80 -9.87
C PHE A 32 -0.28 8.26 -9.94
N VAL A 33 -0.56 8.92 -11.06
CA VAL A 33 -0.29 10.37 -11.22
C VAL A 33 -1.40 11.16 -10.55
N LEU A 34 -1.05 12.00 -9.58
CA LEU A 34 -2.00 12.82 -8.82
C LEU A 34 -2.09 14.26 -9.32
N GLU A 35 -1.02 14.78 -9.91
CA GLU A 35 -0.95 16.16 -10.38
C GLU A 35 0.03 16.29 -11.54
N ARG A 36 -0.31 17.13 -12.52
CA ARG A 36 0.56 17.57 -13.61
C ARG A 36 0.58 19.10 -13.64
N ASP A 37 1.72 19.67 -14.03
CA ASP A 37 1.82 21.10 -14.31
C ASP A 37 1.23 21.46 -15.70
N ASP A 38 1.28 22.74 -16.05
CA ASP A 38 0.74 23.28 -17.31
C ASP A 38 1.45 22.70 -18.55
N ASP A 39 2.71 22.27 -18.41
CA ASP A 39 3.48 21.58 -19.45
C ASP A 39 3.20 20.07 -19.51
N GLY A 40 2.29 19.59 -18.65
CA GLY A 40 1.88 18.18 -18.58
C GLY A 40 2.87 17.28 -17.83
N LYS A 41 3.90 17.81 -17.18
CA LYS A 41 4.89 17.04 -16.42
C LYS A 41 4.30 16.61 -15.07
N VAL A 42 4.64 15.40 -14.63
CA VAL A 42 4.17 14.87 -13.34
C VAL A 42 4.82 15.63 -12.19
N VAL A 43 3.98 16.31 -11.38
CA VAL A 43 4.41 17.07 -10.19
C VAL A 43 4.20 16.24 -8.92
N SER A 44 3.13 15.44 -8.89
CA SER A 44 2.82 14.56 -7.77
C SER A 44 2.36 13.20 -8.29
N ALA A 45 2.94 12.15 -7.70
CA ALA A 45 2.51 10.78 -7.90
C ALA A 45 2.45 10.04 -6.56
N PHE A 46 1.72 8.93 -6.56
CA PHE A 46 1.57 8.06 -5.43
C PHE A 46 1.68 6.60 -5.86
N THR A 47 2.59 5.88 -5.23
CA THR A 47 2.89 4.47 -5.50
C THR A 47 2.68 3.74 -4.19
N PRO A 48 1.57 2.99 -4.05
CA PRO A 48 1.33 2.24 -2.82
C PRO A 48 2.39 1.15 -2.64
N ASP A 49 2.81 0.93 -1.40
CA ASP A 49 3.86 -0.03 -1.07
C ASP A 49 3.53 -1.46 -1.54
N PHE A 50 2.27 -1.90 -1.41
CA PHE A 50 1.84 -3.25 -1.79
C PHE A 50 0.47 -3.27 -2.50
N TYR A 51 0.23 -4.33 -3.28
CA TYR A 51 -1.08 -4.72 -3.80
C TYR A 51 -1.41 -6.15 -3.39
N LEU A 52 -2.63 -6.37 -2.94
CA LEU A 52 -3.16 -7.69 -2.64
C LEU A 52 -4.15 -8.11 -3.76
N PRO A 53 -3.75 -8.95 -4.73
CA PRO A 53 -4.53 -9.23 -5.93
C PRO A 53 -5.87 -9.91 -5.64
N GLU A 54 -5.90 -10.87 -4.71
CA GLU A 54 -7.12 -11.58 -4.33
C GLU A 54 -8.17 -10.65 -3.72
N GLN A 55 -7.72 -9.60 -3.06
CA GLN A 55 -8.58 -8.63 -2.41
C GLN A 55 -8.71 -7.35 -3.21
N ASN A 56 -8.12 -7.24 -4.42
CA ASN A 56 -8.04 -6.02 -5.22
C ASN A 56 -7.89 -4.76 -4.32
N LEU A 57 -6.79 -4.73 -3.56
CA LEU A 57 -6.55 -3.76 -2.50
C LEU A 57 -5.08 -3.34 -2.47
N PHE A 58 -4.84 -2.04 -2.60
CA PHE A 58 -3.54 -1.44 -2.34
C PHE A 58 -3.35 -1.13 -0.84
N ILE A 59 -2.13 -1.34 -0.36
CA ILE A 59 -1.71 -1.11 1.02
C ILE A 59 -0.56 -0.12 1.03
N GLU A 60 -0.68 0.88 1.88
CA GLU A 60 0.38 1.83 2.21
C GLU A 60 0.79 1.63 3.67
N VAL A 61 2.05 1.31 3.93
CA VAL A 61 2.62 1.08 5.26
C VAL A 61 3.02 2.40 5.92
N THR A 62 2.80 2.52 7.23
CA THR A 62 3.27 3.69 7.99
C THR A 62 3.73 3.36 9.41
N VAL A 63 4.71 4.13 9.90
CA VAL A 63 5.36 3.99 11.23
C VAL A 63 4.98 5.09 12.24
N MET A 64 3.92 5.86 11.99
CA MET A 64 3.38 6.89 12.92
C MET A 64 4.23 8.14 13.16
N LYS A 65 5.09 8.59 12.24
CA LYS A 65 5.50 10.01 12.29
C LYS A 65 4.33 10.87 11.79
N GLN A 66 3.64 11.58 12.69
CA GLN A 66 2.37 12.27 12.40
C GLN A 66 2.45 13.19 11.17
N SER A 67 3.56 13.91 10.99
CA SER A 67 3.77 14.77 9.81
C SER A 67 3.83 13.99 8.49
N LEU A 68 4.36 12.76 8.50
CA LEU A 68 4.37 11.89 7.32
C LEU A 68 2.98 11.31 7.05
N VAL A 69 2.23 10.94 8.10
CA VAL A 69 0.86 10.43 7.98
C VAL A 69 -0.06 11.48 7.34
N THR A 70 0.06 12.76 7.71
CA THR A 70 -0.73 13.83 7.09
C THR A 70 -0.47 13.94 5.59
N ARG A 71 0.80 13.86 5.16
CA ARG A 71 1.17 13.88 3.73
C ARG A 71 0.64 12.66 2.99
N LYS A 72 0.80 11.45 3.55
CA LYS A 72 0.24 10.21 2.97
C LYS A 72 -1.28 10.28 2.83
N ASN A 73 -1.98 10.77 3.87
CA ASN A 73 -3.43 10.94 3.82
C ASN A 73 -3.89 11.96 2.78
N ARG A 74 -3.13 13.04 2.52
CA ARG A 74 -3.42 13.98 1.43
C ARG A 74 -3.39 13.27 0.08
N LYS A 75 -2.29 12.56 -0.21
CA LYS A 75 -2.14 11.79 -1.46
C LYS A 75 -3.23 10.73 -1.62
N ILE A 76 -3.60 10.02 -0.56
CA ILE A 76 -4.68 9.03 -0.60
C ILE A 76 -6.04 9.67 -0.91
N ARG A 77 -6.33 10.87 -0.38
CA ARG A 77 -7.56 11.59 -0.73
C ARG A 77 -7.58 12.03 -2.19
N GLU A 78 -6.45 12.52 -2.70
CA GLU A 78 -6.30 12.87 -4.12
C GLU A 78 -6.45 11.66 -5.02
N LEU A 79 -5.81 10.53 -4.67
CA LEU A 79 -5.95 9.27 -5.36
C LEU A 79 -7.42 8.86 -5.46
N ARG A 80 -8.16 8.88 -4.34
CA ARG A 80 -9.58 8.51 -4.32
C ARG A 80 -10.44 9.45 -5.16
N ARG A 81 -10.06 10.72 -5.28
CA ARG A 81 -10.75 11.70 -6.12
C ARG A 81 -10.53 11.40 -7.61
N LEU A 82 -9.30 11.09 -8.01
CA LEU A 82 -8.92 10.88 -9.42
C LEU A 82 -9.17 9.45 -9.91
N TYR A 83 -9.05 8.48 -9.01
CA TYR A 83 -9.15 7.04 -9.29
C TYR A 83 -10.15 6.39 -8.31
N PRO A 84 -11.46 6.67 -8.44
CA PRO A 84 -12.46 6.23 -7.46
C PRO A 84 -12.61 4.69 -7.37
N HIS A 85 -12.18 3.97 -8.40
CA HIS A 85 -12.18 2.50 -8.43
C HIS A 85 -10.97 1.89 -7.69
N VAL A 86 -9.94 2.67 -7.40
CA VAL A 86 -8.74 2.19 -6.72
C VAL A 86 -8.99 2.11 -5.23
N ARG A 87 -8.94 0.90 -4.69
CA ARG A 87 -9.06 0.66 -3.25
C ARG A 87 -7.68 0.75 -2.62
N VAL A 88 -7.46 1.76 -1.79
CA VAL A 88 -6.24 1.91 -1.00
C VAL A 88 -6.55 2.10 0.48
N LYS A 89 -5.72 1.50 1.33
CA LYS A 89 -5.76 1.67 2.79
C LYS A 89 -4.36 1.95 3.34
N LEU A 90 -4.31 2.88 4.30
CA LEU A 90 -3.13 3.13 5.13
C LEU A 90 -3.14 2.13 6.28
N PHE A 91 -2.05 1.40 6.46
CA PHE A 91 -1.91 0.35 7.46
C PHE A 91 -0.75 0.63 8.41
N TYR A 92 -1.00 0.48 9.71
CA TYR A 92 0.07 0.32 10.69
C TYR A 92 0.55 -1.13 10.72
N ARG A 93 1.79 -1.37 11.18
CA ARG A 93 2.32 -2.73 11.36
C ARG A 93 1.35 -3.66 12.11
N ARG A 94 0.73 -3.15 13.19
CA ARG A 94 -0.26 -3.90 13.99
C ARG A 94 -1.56 -4.21 13.24
N ASP A 95 -1.95 -3.34 12.30
CA ASP A 95 -3.15 -3.57 11.48
C ASP A 95 -2.89 -4.66 10.44
N ILE A 96 -1.66 -4.76 9.93
CA ILE A 96 -1.27 -5.78 8.94
C ILE A 96 -1.35 -7.17 9.57
N GLU A 97 -0.86 -7.34 10.80
CA GLU A 97 -0.98 -8.61 11.54
C GLU A 97 -2.45 -9.05 11.67
N ARG A 98 -3.33 -8.12 12.07
CA ARG A 98 -4.78 -8.39 12.19
C ARG A 98 -5.43 -8.70 10.84
N LEU A 99 -5.04 -7.96 9.79
CA LEU A 99 -5.54 -8.14 8.43
C LEU A 99 -5.18 -9.53 7.90
N ALA A 100 -3.90 -9.89 8.01
CA ALA A 100 -3.35 -11.13 7.51
C ALA A 100 -3.94 -12.34 8.24
N GLN A 101 -4.11 -12.26 9.56
CA GLN A 101 -4.82 -13.26 10.35
C GLN A 101 -6.28 -13.45 9.89
N ARG A 102 -7.02 -12.35 9.68
CA ARG A 102 -8.42 -12.42 9.21
C ARG A 102 -8.53 -13.07 7.83
N TYR A 103 -7.60 -12.80 6.92
CA TYR A 103 -7.62 -13.40 5.59
C TYR A 103 -7.29 -14.89 5.61
N ARG A 104 -6.30 -15.32 6.42
CA ARG A 104 -6.03 -16.74 6.60
C ARG A 104 -7.25 -17.51 7.09
N LEU A 105 -7.98 -16.96 8.07
CA LEU A 105 -9.22 -17.57 8.57
C LEU A 105 -10.29 -17.69 7.47
N ARG A 106 -10.41 -16.68 6.61
CA ARG A 106 -11.39 -16.68 5.50
C ARG A 106 -11.03 -17.65 4.38
N LEU A 107 -9.74 -17.91 4.13
CA LEU A 107 -9.28 -18.92 3.17
C LEU A 107 -9.46 -20.35 3.70
N ALA A 108 -9.55 -20.53 5.02
CA ALA A 108 -9.69 -21.83 5.68
C ALA A 108 -11.15 -22.23 6.00
N SER A 109 -12.14 -21.39 5.64
CA SER A 109 -13.58 -21.63 5.82
C SER A 109 -14.26 -21.90 4.48
#